data_AF-A0A7S2AMG5-F1
#
_entry.id   AF-A0A7S2AMG5-F1
#
_cell.length_a   1.000
_cell.length_b   1.000
_cell.length_c   1.000
_cell.angle_alpha   90.00
_cell.angle_beta   90.00
_cell.angle_gamma   90.00
#
_symmetry.space_group_name_H-M   'P 1'
#
loop_
_entity.id
_entity.type
_entity.pdbx_description
1 polymer ?
#
loop_
_entity_poly.entity_id
_entity_poly.type
_entity_poly.pdbx_seq_one_letter_code
_entity_poly.pdbx_strand_id
1 'polypeptide(L)'
;SAAPSAPGAKNYLFDAGGSKFGDATRFFAQAYQKRGIVFDHVVVWEALKQDYEAYWDGVTPEVRKFWEPRTLFHNGVPVTATEGDQHNPVDRIAKLCRPEDFCAFKLDIDTPQVEGPIVQQILDNRANIAGLLDEFFFEHHVHGLFQNYGWGDQVAGTYADSYAIFTKLRQLGIRAHSWI
;
A
#
# COMPACT_ATOMS: atom_id res chain seq x y z
N SER A 1 -13.00 -18.62 -0.63
CA SER A 1 -11.85 -19.41 -0.14
C SER A 1 -10.66 -18.99 -0.97
N ALA A 2 -9.57 -18.50 -0.35
CA ALA A 2 -8.35 -18.21 -1.10
C ALA A 2 -7.75 -19.55 -1.56
N ALA A 3 -7.39 -19.65 -2.84
CA ALA A 3 -6.68 -20.82 -3.33
C ALA A 3 -5.31 -20.93 -2.62
N PRO A 4 -4.81 -22.13 -2.34
CA PRO A 4 -3.46 -22.28 -1.81
C PRO A 4 -2.46 -21.69 -2.82
N SER A 5 -1.53 -20.86 -2.33
CA SER A 5 -0.50 -20.23 -3.15
C SER A 5 0.33 -21.30 -3.87
N ALA A 6 0.75 -21.02 -5.10
CA ALA A 6 1.58 -21.96 -5.87
C ALA A 6 2.90 -22.27 -5.13
N PRO A 7 3.51 -23.46 -5.35
CA PRO A 7 4.80 -23.77 -4.74
C PRO A 7 5.84 -22.69 -5.05
N GLY A 8 6.39 -22.04 -4.01
CA GLY A 8 7.37 -20.97 -4.16
C GLY A 8 6.80 -19.57 -4.35
N ALA A 9 5.47 -19.40 -4.36
CA ALA A 9 4.81 -18.10 -4.29
C ALA A 9 5.09 -17.40 -2.95
N LYS A 10 5.12 -16.08 -3.00
CA LYS A 10 5.37 -15.17 -1.88
C LYS A 10 4.20 -14.23 -1.70
N ASN A 11 4.00 -13.78 -0.46
CA ASN A 11 2.98 -12.81 -0.13
C ASN A 11 3.66 -11.48 0.27
N TYR A 12 3.35 -10.39 -0.43
CA TYR A 12 3.89 -9.06 -0.19
C TYR A 12 2.82 -8.07 0.30
N LEU A 13 3.19 -7.25 1.28
CA LEU A 13 2.49 -6.03 1.63
C LEU A 13 3.40 -4.84 1.33
N PHE A 14 2.90 -3.87 0.56
CA PHE A 14 3.53 -2.59 0.35
C PHE A 14 2.69 -1.53 1.08
N ASP A 15 3.31 -0.76 1.96
CA ASP A 15 2.64 0.24 2.80
C ASP A 15 3.34 1.59 2.64
N ALA A 16 2.77 2.45 1.80
CA ALA A 16 3.22 3.83 1.68
C ALA A 16 2.49 4.68 2.73
N GLY A 17 3.25 5.30 3.63
CA GLY A 17 2.75 6.10 4.75
C GLY A 17 2.54 5.30 6.04
N GLY A 18 3.28 4.20 6.21
CA GLY A 18 3.21 3.38 7.42
C GLY A 18 4.06 3.96 8.55
N SER A 19 3.48 4.83 9.38
CA SER A 19 4.23 5.48 10.47
C SER A 19 4.51 4.55 11.66
N LYS A 20 3.61 3.62 11.99
CA LYS A 20 3.82 2.62 13.05
C LYS A 20 3.23 1.29 12.64
N PHE A 21 3.92 0.20 12.99
CA PHE A 21 3.40 -1.14 12.75
C PHE A 21 2.04 -1.33 13.44
N GLY A 22 1.87 -0.79 14.64
CA GLY A 22 0.66 -0.94 15.45
C GLY A 22 -0.64 -0.44 14.81
N ASP A 23 -0.54 0.39 13.77
CA ASP A 23 -1.65 1.08 13.13
C ASP A 23 -2.18 0.29 11.91
N ALA A 24 -2.26 0.93 10.73
CA ALA A 24 -2.78 0.35 9.50
C ALA A 24 -2.03 -0.93 9.08
N THR A 25 -0.69 -0.95 9.21
CA THR A 25 0.12 -2.11 8.85
C THR A 25 -0.31 -3.37 9.61
N ARG A 26 -0.53 -3.27 10.93
CA ARG A 26 -1.00 -4.40 11.76
C ARG A 26 -2.42 -4.80 11.38
N PHE A 27 -3.30 -3.85 11.06
CA PHE A 27 -4.64 -4.17 10.58
C PHE A 27 -4.57 -5.10 9.36
N PHE A 28 -3.79 -4.74 8.34
CA PHE A 28 -3.61 -5.59 7.16
C PHE A 28 -2.98 -6.93 7.51
N ALA A 29 -1.84 -6.91 8.21
CA ALA A 29 -1.11 -8.13 8.60
C ALA A 29 -2.03 -9.14 9.30
N GLN A 30 -2.85 -8.69 10.25
CA GLN A 30 -3.79 -9.55 10.97
C GLN A 30 -5.01 -9.95 10.12
N ALA A 31 -5.55 -9.02 9.32
CA ALA A 31 -6.72 -9.29 8.49
C ALA A 31 -6.42 -10.36 7.43
N TYR A 32 -5.24 -10.33 6.82
CA TYR A 32 -4.80 -11.36 5.87
C TYR A 32 -4.43 -12.66 6.57
N GLN A 33 -3.74 -12.62 7.71
CA GLN A 33 -3.40 -13.82 8.47
C GLN A 33 -4.64 -14.63 8.87
N LYS A 34 -5.72 -13.94 9.29
CA LYS A 34 -7.03 -14.58 9.58
C LYS A 34 -7.65 -15.30 8.39
N ARG A 35 -7.24 -14.95 7.16
CA ARG A 35 -7.71 -15.54 5.91
C ARG A 35 -6.73 -16.54 5.31
N GLY A 36 -5.68 -16.89 6.06
CA GLY A 36 -4.66 -17.85 5.64
C GLY A 36 -3.53 -17.27 4.78
N ILE A 37 -3.46 -15.94 4.63
CA ILE A 37 -2.38 -15.26 3.90
C ILE A 37 -1.45 -14.63 4.93
N VAL A 38 -0.22 -15.13 5.04
CA VAL A 38 0.82 -14.55 5.88
C VAL A 38 1.83 -13.89 4.96
N PHE A 39 2.04 -12.58 5.12
CA PHE A 39 3.06 -11.87 4.35
C PHE A 39 4.46 -12.39 4.68
N ASP A 40 5.19 -12.77 3.63
CA ASP A 40 6.62 -13.09 3.69
C ASP A 40 7.44 -11.80 3.80
N HIS A 41 6.94 -10.74 3.17
CA HIS A 41 7.60 -9.44 3.07
C HIS A 41 6.61 -8.31 3.28
N VAL A 42 6.99 -7.36 4.13
CA VAL A 42 6.28 -6.10 4.34
C VAL A 42 7.25 -4.97 4.03
N VAL A 43 6.99 -4.18 2.99
CA VAL A 43 7.81 -3.04 2.59
C VAL A 43 7.07 -1.77 2.98
N VAL A 44 7.69 -0.96 3.83
CA VAL A 44 7.04 0.22 4.41
C VAL A 44 7.85 1.46 4.09
N TRP A 45 7.19 2.53 3.68
CA TRP A 45 7.78 3.85 3.52
C TRP A 45 7.15 4.84 4.48
N GLU A 46 8.00 5.63 5.14
CA GLU A 46 7.60 6.77 5.95
C GLU A 46 8.51 7.95 5.61
N ALA A 47 7.90 9.06 5.19
CA ALA A 47 8.64 10.25 4.77
C ALA A 47 9.32 10.95 5.95
N LEU A 48 8.68 10.95 7.12
CA LEU A 48 9.19 11.58 8.33
C LEU A 48 10.12 10.65 9.07
N LYS A 49 11.39 11.05 9.19
CA LYS A 49 12.36 10.28 9.95
C LYS A 49 11.97 10.25 11.42
N GLN A 50 11.86 9.04 11.97
CA GLN A 50 11.55 8.80 13.38
C GLN A 50 12.58 7.86 14.02
N ASP A 51 12.46 7.63 15.33
CA ASP A 51 13.19 6.54 16.00
C ASP A 51 12.71 5.20 15.42
N TYR A 52 13.63 4.28 15.16
CA TYR A 52 13.27 2.94 14.69
C TYR A 52 12.39 2.20 15.71
N GLU A 53 12.62 2.42 17.00
CA GLU A 53 11.82 1.82 18.07
C GLU A 53 10.39 2.38 18.10
N ALA A 54 10.22 3.66 17.72
CA ALA A 54 8.90 4.31 17.68
C ALA A 54 7.95 3.64 16.67
N TYR A 55 8.47 3.04 15.60
CA TYR A 55 7.68 2.25 14.65
C TYR A 55 7.03 1.02 15.30
N TRP A 56 7.68 0.46 16.33
CA TRP A 56 7.22 -0.73 17.06
C TRP A 56 6.51 -0.41 18.37
N ASP A 57 6.25 0.86 18.67
CA ASP A 57 5.56 1.28 19.89
C ASP A 57 4.19 0.58 20.04
N GLY A 58 3.93 0.04 21.23
CA GLY A 58 2.67 -0.65 21.54
C GLY A 58 2.54 -2.06 20.93
N VAL A 59 3.56 -2.55 20.21
CA VAL A 59 3.62 -3.93 19.71
C VAL A 59 4.23 -4.84 20.76
N THR A 60 3.58 -5.97 21.07
CA THR A 60 4.14 -6.92 22.04
C THR A 60 5.42 -7.58 21.51
N PRO A 61 6.36 -8.01 22.39
CA PRO A 61 7.61 -8.63 21.96
C PRO A 61 7.40 -9.84 21.04
N GLU A 62 6.36 -10.65 21.26
CA GLU A 62 6.05 -11.83 20.45
C GLU A 62 5.61 -11.45 19.05
N VAL A 63 4.76 -10.42 18.92
CA VAL A 63 4.28 -9.91 17.64
C VAL A 63 5.44 -9.28 16.87
N ARG A 64 6.25 -8.45 17.53
CA ARG A 64 7.43 -7.83 16.92
C ARG A 64 8.43 -8.89 16.44
N LYS A 65 8.77 -9.88 17.28
CA LYS A 65 9.69 -10.97 16.91
C LYS A 65 9.25 -11.69 15.63
N PHE A 66 7.95 -11.81 15.40
CA PHE A 66 7.42 -12.42 14.19
C PHE A 66 7.47 -11.48 12.97
N TRP A 67 7.06 -10.22 13.12
CA TRP A 67 6.89 -9.29 11.99
C TRP A 67 8.15 -8.51 11.63
N GLU A 68 8.97 -8.13 12.60
CA GLU A 68 10.20 -7.36 12.38
C GLU A 68 11.14 -7.98 11.32
N PRO A 69 11.47 -9.28 11.34
CA PRO A 69 12.32 -9.87 10.30
C PRO A 69 11.68 -9.92 8.91
N ARG A 70 10.37 -9.67 8.80
CA ARG A 70 9.62 -9.61 7.53
C ARG A 70 9.47 -8.18 7.03
N THR A 71 9.75 -7.19 7.87
CA THR A 71 9.52 -5.78 7.57
C THR A 71 10.80 -5.10 7.10
N LEU A 72 10.78 -4.57 5.88
CA LEU A 72 11.75 -3.59 5.40
C LEU A 72 11.16 -2.20 5.60
N PHE A 73 11.66 -1.46 6.58
CA PHE A 73 11.18 -0.12 6.90
C PHE A 73 12.12 0.96 6.33
N HIS A 74 11.64 1.66 5.30
CA HIS A 74 12.28 2.83 4.71
C HIS A 74 11.93 4.09 5.54
N ASN A 75 12.59 4.24 6.68
CA ASN A 75 12.39 5.33 7.64
C ASN A 75 13.05 6.65 7.19
N GLY A 76 12.25 7.72 7.06
CA GLY A 76 12.71 9.03 6.58
C GLY A 76 12.92 9.08 5.06
N VAL A 77 12.20 8.23 4.33
CA VAL A 77 12.30 8.08 2.87
C VAL A 77 10.89 8.11 2.28
N PRO A 78 10.50 9.20 1.59
CA PRO A 78 9.21 9.26 0.95
C PRO A 78 9.15 8.33 -0.27
N VAL A 79 7.94 7.89 -0.62
CA VAL A 79 7.69 7.35 -1.96
C VAL A 79 7.74 8.49 -3.00
N THR A 80 7.96 8.13 -4.25
CA THR A 80 7.97 9.08 -5.36
C THR A 80 7.12 8.57 -6.52
N ALA A 81 6.62 9.49 -7.33
CA ALA A 81 5.97 9.17 -8.60
C ALA A 81 6.96 9.13 -9.78
N THR A 82 8.25 9.40 -9.58
CA THR A 82 9.25 9.34 -10.66
C THR A 82 9.44 7.90 -11.12
N GLU A 83 9.09 7.60 -12.38
CA GLU A 83 9.32 6.28 -12.99
C GLU A 83 10.83 5.97 -13.03
N GLY A 84 11.19 4.71 -12.70
CA GLY A 84 12.55 4.21 -12.59
C GLY A 84 13.25 4.48 -11.26
N ASP A 85 12.65 5.27 -10.36
CA ASP A 85 13.20 5.52 -9.03
C ASP A 85 13.02 4.29 -8.11
N GLN A 86 14.02 4.02 -7.25
CA GLN A 86 13.98 2.88 -6.33
C GLN A 86 12.86 2.97 -5.27
N HIS A 87 12.31 4.15 -5.03
CA HIS A 87 11.21 4.43 -4.12
C HIS A 87 9.90 4.75 -4.84
N ASN A 88 9.83 4.50 -6.16
CA ASN A 88 8.55 4.39 -6.85
C ASN A 88 7.87 3.05 -6.48
N PRO A 89 6.67 3.05 -5.87
CA PRO A 89 6.01 1.82 -5.46
C PRO A 89 5.62 0.91 -6.62
N VAL A 90 5.21 1.46 -7.76
CA VAL A 90 4.80 0.69 -8.94
C VAL A 90 5.98 -0.09 -9.50
N ASP A 91 7.13 0.56 -9.66
CA ASP A 91 8.36 -0.10 -10.10
C ASP A 91 8.86 -1.11 -9.06
N ARG A 92 8.71 -0.79 -7.77
CA ARG A 92 9.08 -1.70 -6.68
C ARG A 92 8.25 -2.98 -6.70
N ILE A 93 6.93 -2.86 -6.89
CA ILE A 93 6.03 -4.00 -7.02
C ILE A 93 6.39 -4.80 -8.27
N ALA A 94 6.57 -4.14 -9.41
CA ALA A 94 6.92 -4.82 -10.67
C ALA A 94 8.26 -5.57 -10.62
N LYS A 95 9.20 -5.08 -9.81
CA LYS A 95 10.51 -5.74 -9.60
C LYS A 95 10.44 -6.93 -8.65
N LEU A 96 9.53 -6.93 -7.67
CA LEU A 96 9.50 -7.91 -6.59
C LEU A 96 8.42 -8.98 -6.77
N CYS A 97 7.27 -8.61 -7.32
CA CYS A 97 6.13 -9.52 -7.50
C CYS A 97 6.23 -10.27 -8.81
N ARG A 98 5.75 -11.51 -8.78
CA ARG A 98 5.49 -12.35 -9.96
C ARG A 98 4.00 -12.67 -10.04
N PRO A 99 3.50 -13.11 -11.22
CA PRO A 99 2.08 -13.45 -11.37
C PRO A 99 1.55 -14.52 -10.42
N GLU A 100 2.42 -15.39 -9.89
CA GLU A 100 2.05 -16.41 -8.90
C GLU A 100 2.08 -15.93 -7.43
N ASP A 101 2.66 -14.76 -7.18
CA ASP A 101 2.74 -14.15 -5.86
C ASP A 101 1.41 -13.46 -5.50
N PHE A 102 1.19 -13.23 -4.21
CA PHE A 102 0.10 -12.37 -3.75
C PHE A 102 0.68 -11.01 -3.36
N CYS A 103 0.22 -9.92 -3.98
CA CYS A 103 0.74 -8.59 -3.67
C CYS A 103 -0.37 -7.60 -3.32
N ALA A 104 -0.31 -7.04 -2.12
CA ALA A 104 -1.21 -5.99 -1.64
C ALA A 104 -0.47 -4.66 -1.47
N PHE A 105 -1.08 -3.55 -1.87
CA PHE A 105 -0.51 -2.21 -1.76
C PHE A 105 -1.50 -1.26 -1.08
N LYS A 106 -1.04 -0.55 -0.04
CA LYS A 106 -1.74 0.59 0.57
C LYS A 106 -1.00 1.88 0.20
N LEU A 107 -1.73 2.83 -0.37
CA LEU A 107 -1.28 4.18 -0.69
C LEU A 107 -2.13 5.18 0.09
N ASP A 108 -1.52 5.77 1.11
CA ASP A 108 -2.10 6.86 1.90
C ASP A 108 -0.92 7.54 2.62
N ILE A 109 -0.51 8.69 2.06
CA ILE A 109 0.66 9.50 2.45
C ILE A 109 0.30 10.99 2.57
N ASP A 110 -0.98 11.34 2.60
CA ASP A 110 -1.51 12.72 2.73
C ASP A 110 -0.94 13.71 1.70
N THR A 111 -0.57 13.22 0.51
CA THR A 111 0.17 14.01 -0.50
C THR A 111 -0.43 13.80 -1.90
N PRO A 112 -1.60 14.40 -2.22
CA PRO A 112 -2.34 14.12 -3.46
C PRO A 112 -1.52 14.31 -4.74
N GLN A 113 -0.60 15.28 -4.75
CA GLN A 113 0.30 15.57 -5.88
C GLN A 113 1.32 14.46 -6.16
N VAL A 114 1.56 13.54 -5.22
CA VAL A 114 2.38 12.34 -5.40
C VAL A 114 1.50 11.12 -5.61
N GLU A 115 0.42 10.98 -4.84
CA GLU A 115 -0.50 9.85 -4.92
C GLU A 115 -1.21 9.75 -6.27
N GLY A 116 -1.73 10.88 -6.78
CA GLY A 116 -2.43 10.92 -8.06
C GLY A 116 -1.60 10.38 -9.21
N PRO A 117 -0.35 10.86 -9.43
CA PRO A 117 0.56 10.30 -10.43
C PRO A 117 0.92 8.82 -10.22
N ILE A 118 1.04 8.34 -8.98
CA ILE A 118 1.25 6.89 -8.69
C ILE A 118 0.02 6.09 -9.12
N VAL A 119 -1.18 6.53 -8.77
CA VAL A 119 -2.44 5.90 -9.19
C VAL A 119 -2.57 5.91 -10.70
N GLN A 120 -2.18 7.00 -11.36
CA GLN A 120 -2.20 7.11 -12.81
C GLN A 120 -1.27 6.08 -13.47
N GLN A 121 -0.07 5.84 -12.91
CA GLN A 121 0.82 4.77 -13.39
C GLN A 121 0.16 3.39 -13.30
N ILE A 122 -0.60 3.12 -12.23
CA ILE A 122 -1.33 1.86 -12.09
C ILE A 122 -2.44 1.76 -13.14
N LEU A 123 -3.21 2.84 -13.34
CA LEU A 123 -4.30 2.91 -14.33
C LEU A 123 -3.79 2.74 -15.78
N ASP A 124 -2.61 3.28 -16.08
CA ASP A 124 -1.95 3.16 -17.37
C ASP A 124 -1.22 1.82 -17.55
N ASN A 125 -1.36 0.91 -16.57
CA ASN A 125 -0.72 -0.39 -16.53
C ASN A 125 0.81 -0.31 -16.75
N ARG A 126 1.45 0.70 -16.17
CA ARG A 126 2.91 0.88 -16.26
C ARG A 126 3.61 -0.30 -15.59
N ALA A 127 4.79 -0.65 -16.11
CA ALA A 127 5.56 -1.82 -15.69
C ALA A 127 4.79 -3.17 -15.71
N ASN A 128 3.69 -3.27 -16.47
CA ASN A 128 2.78 -4.43 -16.50
C ASN A 128 2.22 -4.81 -15.12
N ILE A 129 1.87 -3.80 -14.32
CA ILE A 129 1.35 -4.00 -12.96
C ILE A 129 0.03 -4.78 -12.91
N ALA A 130 -0.78 -4.73 -13.97
CA ALA A 130 -2.00 -5.51 -14.12
C ALA A 130 -1.63 -7.00 -14.27
N GLY A 131 -1.87 -7.77 -13.22
CA GLY A 131 -1.43 -9.16 -13.08
C GLY A 131 -0.31 -9.37 -12.06
N LEU A 132 0.27 -8.29 -11.52
CA LEU A 132 1.23 -8.33 -10.42
C LEU A 132 0.64 -7.80 -9.11
N LEU A 133 -0.29 -6.85 -9.18
CA LEU A 133 -0.95 -6.27 -8.02
C LEU A 133 -2.35 -6.87 -7.82
N ASP A 134 -2.57 -7.55 -6.70
CA ASP A 134 -3.84 -8.21 -6.38
C ASP A 134 -4.84 -7.28 -5.70
N GLU A 135 -4.39 -6.60 -4.65
CA GLU A 135 -5.22 -5.73 -3.82
C GLU A 135 -4.60 -4.36 -3.69
N PHE A 136 -5.44 -3.34 -3.84
CA PHE A 136 -5.01 -1.96 -3.74
C PHE A 136 -5.93 -1.18 -2.81
N PHE A 137 -5.36 -0.55 -1.79
CA PHE A 137 -6.05 0.28 -0.81
C PHE A 137 -5.58 1.71 -1.03
N PHE A 138 -6.51 2.62 -1.31
CA PHE A 138 -6.18 4.00 -1.64
C PHE A 138 -7.15 4.95 -0.96
N GLU A 139 -6.60 5.93 -0.23
CA GLU A 139 -7.36 7.07 0.28
C GLU A 139 -7.35 8.18 -0.75
N HIS A 140 -8.38 8.19 -1.60
CA HIS A 140 -8.54 9.30 -2.52
C HIS A 140 -9.13 10.49 -1.76
N HIS A 141 -8.24 11.38 -1.33
CA HIS A 141 -8.55 12.66 -0.71
C HIS A 141 -9.33 13.58 -1.66
N VAL A 142 -10.65 13.38 -1.80
CA VAL A 142 -11.48 14.19 -2.72
C VAL A 142 -12.09 15.41 -2.04
N HIS A 143 -12.42 16.43 -2.84
CA HIS A 143 -13.23 17.54 -2.35
C HIS A 143 -14.59 17.04 -1.84
N GLY A 144 -15.03 17.50 -0.67
CA GLY A 144 -16.31 17.10 -0.11
C GLY A 144 -16.39 17.13 1.41
N LEU A 145 -17.11 16.16 1.98
CA LEU A 145 -17.42 16.14 3.41
C LEU A 145 -16.14 16.11 4.25
N PHE A 146 -15.25 15.15 3.98
CA PHE A 146 -14.04 14.91 4.76
C PHE A 146 -12.99 16.01 4.66
N GLN A 147 -13.10 16.90 3.66
CA GLN A 147 -12.31 18.13 3.59
C GLN A 147 -12.42 18.95 4.89
N ASN A 148 -13.62 18.98 5.48
CA ASN A 148 -13.89 19.68 6.73
C ASN A 148 -13.66 18.82 7.99
N TYR A 149 -13.26 17.55 7.84
CA TYR A 149 -13.08 16.59 8.93
C TYR A 149 -11.66 15.99 8.98
N GLY A 150 -10.65 16.75 8.57
CA GLY A 150 -9.24 16.39 8.78
C GLY A 150 -8.36 16.54 7.55
N TRP A 151 -8.90 16.29 6.36
CA TRP A 151 -8.13 16.36 5.11
C TRP A 151 -7.68 17.80 4.76
N GLY A 152 -8.44 18.81 5.18
CA GLY A 152 -8.11 20.21 4.94
C GLY A 152 -7.95 20.50 3.45
N ASP A 153 -6.91 21.22 3.04
CA ASP A 153 -6.68 21.56 1.64
C ASP A 153 -5.90 20.49 0.87
N GLN A 154 -5.51 19.37 1.50
CA GLN A 154 -4.85 18.23 0.85
C GLN A 154 -5.88 17.35 0.15
N VAL A 155 -6.61 17.93 -0.80
CA VAL A 155 -7.65 17.25 -1.57
C VAL A 155 -7.48 17.48 -3.07
N ALA A 156 -7.84 16.49 -3.86
CA ALA A 156 -7.84 16.53 -5.32
C ALA A 156 -9.03 15.75 -5.89
N GLY A 157 -9.68 16.32 -6.91
CA GLY A 157 -10.77 15.66 -7.63
C GLY A 157 -12.07 15.55 -6.82
N THR A 158 -12.99 14.73 -7.32
CA THR A 158 -14.36 14.58 -6.82
C THR A 158 -14.69 13.13 -6.48
N TYR A 159 -15.79 12.89 -5.76
CA TYR A 159 -16.32 11.53 -5.59
C TYR A 159 -16.55 10.80 -6.92
N ALA A 160 -16.99 11.51 -7.97
CA ALA A 160 -17.17 10.91 -9.29
C ALA A 160 -15.83 10.44 -9.91
N ASP A 161 -14.76 11.23 -9.74
CA ASP A 161 -13.41 10.83 -10.16
C ASP A 161 -12.94 9.61 -9.38
N SER A 162 -13.19 9.55 -8.07
CA SER A 162 -12.91 8.39 -7.24
C SER A 162 -13.62 7.14 -7.76
N TYR A 163 -14.93 7.21 -8.01
CA TYR A 163 -15.68 6.09 -8.60
C TYR A 163 -15.11 5.66 -9.96
N ALA A 164 -14.71 6.60 -10.82
CA ALA A 164 -14.10 6.29 -12.10
C ALA A 164 -12.75 5.57 -11.95
N ILE A 165 -11.87 6.06 -11.06
CA ILE A 165 -10.58 5.45 -10.72
C ILE A 165 -10.78 4.02 -10.23
N PHE A 166 -11.59 3.83 -9.19
CA PHE A 166 -11.85 2.51 -8.60
C PHE A 166 -12.54 1.55 -9.58
N THR A 167 -13.35 2.06 -10.52
CA THR A 167 -13.93 1.24 -11.59
C THR A 167 -12.85 0.76 -12.56
N LYS A 168 -11.98 1.65 -13.04
CA LYS A 168 -10.89 1.30 -13.96
C LYS A 168 -9.89 0.32 -13.33
N LEU A 169 -9.52 0.53 -12.07
CA LEU A 169 -8.64 -0.41 -11.35
C LEU A 169 -9.21 -1.83 -11.33
N ARG A 170 -10.52 -1.96 -11.08
CA ARG A 170 -11.20 -3.27 -11.10
C ARG A 170 -11.31 -3.87 -12.51
N GLN A 171 -11.44 -3.03 -13.54
CA GLN A 171 -11.38 -3.49 -14.94
C GLN A 171 -10.00 -4.04 -15.32
N LEU A 172 -8.93 -3.58 -14.67
CA LEU A 172 -7.57 -4.15 -14.80
C LEU A 172 -7.38 -5.47 -14.01
N GLY A 173 -8.40 -5.92 -13.28
CA GLY A 173 -8.33 -7.12 -12.44
C GLY A 173 -7.82 -6.86 -11.01
N ILE A 174 -7.54 -5.62 -10.65
CA ILE A 174 -7.06 -5.25 -9.30
C ILE A 174 -8.26 -5.11 -8.36
N ARG A 175 -8.24 -5.81 -7.22
CA ARG A 175 -9.25 -5.63 -6.17
C ARG A 175 -8.95 -4.34 -5.42
N ALA A 176 -9.53 -3.25 -5.90
CA ALA A 176 -9.32 -1.93 -5.34
C ALA A 176 -10.36 -1.60 -4.26
N HIS A 177 -9.91 -0.99 -3.16
CA HIS A 177 -10.67 -0.66 -1.96
C HIS A 177 -10.40 0.79 -1.55
N SER A 178 -11.47 1.53 -1.26
CA SER A 178 -11.30 2.85 -0.63
C SER A 178 -10.75 2.66 0.78
N TRP A 179 -9.78 3.48 1.13
CA TRP A 179 -9.23 3.61 2.48
C TRP A 179 -9.66 4.98 3.06
N ILE A 180 -9.97 5.00 4.36
CA ILE A 180 -10.38 6.16 5.20
C ILE A 180 -9.98 5.80 6.64
#